data_AF-A0A954JQ20-F1
#
_entry.id   AF-A0A954JQ20-F1
#
_cell.length_a   1.000
_cell.length_b   1.000
_cell.length_c   1.000
_cell.angle_alpha   90.00
_cell.angle_beta   90.00
_cell.angle_gamma   90.00
#
_symmetry.space_group_name_H-M   'P 1'
#
loop_
_entity.id
_entity.type
_entity.pdbx_description
1 polymer ?
#
loop_
_entity_poly.entity_id
_entity_poly.type
_entity_poly.pdbx_seq_one_letter_code
_entity_poly.pdbx_strand_id
1 'polypeptide(L)'
;LAQAKALHLCGDQHFGTVCWYGQDDWRTGTVAFTSPAMGNTWPRRWMPLEPGANRPLDADGNLAAPRYTGDYFDGFGNRITMLAVANPEENGREPVLQMNRAPGFGLVRFQPGRKRMALEAWPTWEDGDMYPGWPMYVSAHGRPTGTLWER
;
A
#
# COMPACT_ATOMS: atom_id res chain seq x y z
N LEU A 1 14.35 -7.54 9.62
CA LEU A 1 13.09 -6.81 9.88
C LEU A 1 11.93 -7.73 10.28
N ALA A 2 11.59 -8.74 9.47
CA ALA A 2 10.48 -9.67 9.76
C ALA A 2 10.58 -10.36 11.14
N GLN A 3 11.76 -10.89 11.49
CA GLN A 3 12.01 -11.50 12.81
C GLN A 3 11.77 -10.52 13.98
N ALA A 4 12.06 -9.23 13.76
CA ALA A 4 11.81 -8.17 14.73
C ALA A 4 10.36 -7.65 14.70
N LYS A 5 9.50 -8.18 13.81
CA LYS A 5 8.12 -7.74 13.59
C LYS A 5 8.02 -6.25 13.25
N ALA A 6 9.10 -5.69 12.69
CA ALA A 6 9.26 -4.27 12.46
C ALA A 6 8.62 -3.85 11.14
N LEU A 7 7.80 -2.80 11.17
CA LEU A 7 7.31 -2.13 9.97
C LEU A 7 8.46 -1.36 9.29
N HIS A 8 8.62 -1.50 7.97
CA HIS A 8 9.52 -0.65 7.20
C HIS A 8 8.77 0.62 6.77
N LEU A 9 9.18 1.77 7.28
CA LEU A 9 8.69 3.07 6.83
C LEU A 9 9.67 3.68 5.83
N CYS A 10 9.14 4.15 4.70
CA CYS A 10 9.94 4.80 3.68
C CYS A 10 9.17 5.94 3.00
N GLY A 11 9.88 6.72 2.20
CA GLY A 11 9.37 7.86 1.44
C GLY A 11 9.95 7.86 0.03
N ASP A 12 10.02 9.04 -0.59
CA ASP A 12 10.62 9.30 -1.91
C ASP A 12 9.96 8.58 -3.11
N GLN A 13 9.17 7.52 -2.94
CA GLN A 13 8.50 6.84 -4.06
C GLN A 13 7.40 7.68 -4.75
N HIS A 14 7.14 8.90 -4.25
CA HIS A 14 6.18 9.91 -4.71
C HIS A 14 4.70 9.61 -4.47
N PHE A 15 4.29 8.35 -4.40
CA PHE A 15 2.92 7.94 -4.11
C PHE A 15 2.85 6.91 -2.99
N GLY A 16 1.69 6.80 -2.36
CA GLY A 16 1.48 5.89 -1.25
C GLY A 16 1.45 4.43 -1.69
N THR A 17 2.18 3.57 -0.98
CA THR A 17 2.15 2.11 -1.22
C THR A 17 2.24 1.34 0.07
N VAL A 18 1.49 0.23 0.16
CA VAL A 18 1.77 -0.82 1.12
C VAL A 18 2.15 -2.07 0.36
N CYS A 19 3.35 -2.58 0.61
CA CYS A 19 3.82 -3.83 0.04
C CYS A 19 4.32 -4.77 1.14
N TRP A 20 4.42 -6.05 0.80
CA TRP A 20 4.93 -7.08 1.68
C TRP A 20 6.07 -7.80 0.98
N TYR A 21 7.28 -7.66 1.51
CA TYR A 21 8.44 -8.31 0.96
C TYR A 21 8.34 -9.84 1.07
N GLY A 22 8.84 -10.54 0.05
CA GLY A 22 9.16 -11.95 0.09
C GLY A 22 10.66 -12.15 -0.07
N GLN A 23 11.23 -13.06 0.72
CA GLN A 23 12.62 -13.49 0.59
C GLN A 23 12.64 -14.82 -0.18
N ASP A 24 12.53 -15.93 0.56
CA ASP A 24 12.53 -17.28 -0.01
C ASP A 24 11.19 -17.61 -0.68
N ASP A 25 10.10 -17.06 -0.14
CA ASP A 25 8.74 -17.17 -0.67
C ASP A 25 7.95 -15.86 -0.45
N TRP A 26 6.77 -15.76 -1.06
CA TRP A 26 5.85 -14.63 -0.94
C TRP A 26 5.48 -14.35 0.52
N ARG A 27 5.38 -13.07 0.91
CA ARG A 27 4.87 -12.65 2.23
C ARG A 27 5.66 -13.24 3.43
N THR A 28 6.94 -13.56 3.23
CA THR A 28 7.83 -14.06 4.30
C THR A 28 8.63 -12.96 4.98
N GLY A 29 8.77 -11.80 4.32
CA GLY A 29 9.47 -10.63 4.82
C GLY A 29 8.58 -9.71 5.67
N THR A 30 8.98 -8.44 5.74
CA THR A 30 8.21 -7.41 6.46
C THR A 30 7.25 -6.67 5.54
N VAL A 31 6.20 -6.08 6.13
CA VAL A 31 5.38 -5.06 5.48
C VAL A 31 6.17 -3.75 5.42
N ALA A 32 6.12 -3.10 4.26
CA ALA A 32 6.62 -1.76 4.04
C ALA A 32 5.48 -0.82 3.71
N PHE A 33 5.56 0.38 4.27
CA PHE A 33 4.68 1.49 3.97
C PHE A 33 5.49 2.66 3.46
N THR A 34 5.17 3.08 2.24
CA THR A 34 5.61 4.35 1.69
C THR A 34 4.49 5.36 1.85
N SER A 35 4.73 6.46 2.55
CA SER A 35 3.75 7.55 2.60
C SER A 35 3.62 8.21 1.22
N PRO A 36 2.43 8.71 0.84
CA PRO A 36 2.33 9.65 -0.27
C PRO A 36 3.23 10.86 -0.03
N ALA A 37 3.73 11.48 -1.10
CA ALA A 37 4.42 12.76 -0.99
C ALA A 37 3.39 13.89 -0.84
N MET A 38 3.62 14.85 0.07
CA MET A 38 2.73 16.02 0.21
C MET A 38 2.61 16.82 -1.09
N GLY A 39 3.67 16.82 -1.89
CA GLY A 39 3.66 17.34 -3.24
C GLY A 39 4.80 16.72 -4.04
N ASN A 40 4.54 16.40 -5.30
CA ASN A 40 5.54 16.03 -6.27
C ASN A 40 5.03 16.43 -7.67
N THR A 41 5.96 16.74 -8.58
CA THR A 41 5.64 17.00 -9.99
C THR A 41 6.22 15.92 -10.92
N TRP A 42 7.04 15.02 -10.38
CA TRP A 42 7.68 13.95 -11.13
C TRP A 42 6.79 12.71 -11.24
N PRO A 43 6.43 12.29 -12.47
CA PRO A 43 5.49 11.18 -12.65
C PRO A 43 6.11 9.85 -12.20
N ARG A 44 5.46 9.18 -11.25
CA ARG A 44 5.68 7.77 -10.89
C ARG A 44 4.33 7.10 -10.68
N ARG A 45 4.18 5.87 -11.15
CA ARG A 45 2.93 5.10 -11.03
C ARG A 45 3.23 3.62 -10.93
N TRP A 46 2.31 2.87 -10.33
CA TRP A 46 2.33 1.42 -10.33
C TRP A 46 1.16 0.89 -11.14
N MET A 47 1.41 0.65 -12.43
CA MET A 47 0.42 0.17 -13.39
C MET A 47 1.01 -1.01 -14.17
N PRO A 48 1.14 -2.20 -13.53
CA PRO A 48 1.71 -3.37 -14.19
C PRO A 48 0.84 -3.81 -15.37
N LEU A 49 1.50 -4.30 -16.43
CA LEU A 49 0.84 -4.83 -17.62
C LEU A 49 -0.06 -6.01 -17.26
N GLU A 50 0.48 -6.97 -16.53
CA GLU A 50 -0.26 -8.13 -16.04
C GLU A 50 -0.87 -7.88 -14.65
N PRO A 51 -2.06 -8.43 -14.37
CA PRO A 51 -2.61 -8.44 -13.01
C PRO A 51 -1.72 -9.24 -12.07
N GLY A 52 -1.68 -8.84 -10.80
CA GLY A 52 -0.92 -9.56 -9.79
C GLY A 52 -1.54 -10.92 -9.47
N ALA A 53 -0.67 -11.89 -9.18
CA ALA A 53 -1.08 -13.22 -8.78
C ALA A 53 -1.57 -13.24 -7.32
N ASN A 54 -2.27 -14.31 -6.93
CA ASN A 54 -2.72 -14.56 -5.55
C ASN A 54 -3.45 -13.38 -4.89
N ARG A 55 -4.25 -12.65 -5.67
CA ARG A 55 -5.13 -11.60 -5.14
C ARG A 55 -6.22 -12.20 -4.23
N PRO A 56 -6.61 -11.50 -3.16
CA PRO A 56 -7.73 -11.89 -2.31
C PRO A 56 -9.01 -12.15 -3.11
N LEU A 57 -9.72 -13.19 -2.70
CA LEU A 57 -11.07 -13.48 -3.16
C LEU A 57 -12.07 -13.10 -2.06
N ASP A 58 -13.28 -12.72 -2.44
CA ASP A 58 -14.41 -12.58 -1.53
C ASP A 58 -15.01 -13.94 -1.16
N ALA A 59 -16.09 -13.92 -0.36
CA ALA A 59 -16.76 -15.13 0.11
C ALA A 59 -17.37 -15.98 -1.03
N ASP A 60 -17.67 -15.34 -2.17
CA ASP A 60 -18.25 -15.98 -3.35
C ASP A 60 -17.17 -16.43 -4.35
N GLY A 61 -15.89 -16.24 -4.02
CA GLY A 61 -14.75 -16.63 -4.85
C GLY A 61 -14.39 -15.63 -5.95
N ASN A 62 -14.95 -14.42 -5.94
CA ASN A 62 -14.62 -13.38 -6.90
C ASN A 62 -13.43 -12.54 -6.42
N LEU A 63 -12.72 -11.90 -7.36
CA LEU A 63 -11.59 -11.03 -7.04
C LEU A 63 -12.04 -9.81 -6.22
N ALA A 64 -11.57 -9.72 -4.98
CA ALA A 64 -11.92 -8.64 -4.05
C ALA A 64 -10.91 -7.48 -4.04
N ALA A 65 -9.71 -7.67 -4.62
CA ALA A 65 -8.65 -6.67 -4.63
C ALA A 65 -8.34 -6.14 -6.04
N PRO A 66 -7.93 -4.86 -6.17
CA PRO A 66 -7.62 -4.25 -7.47
C PRO A 66 -6.57 -5.01 -8.27
N ARG A 67 -6.63 -4.94 -9.61
CA ARG A 67 -5.73 -5.68 -10.51
C ARG A 67 -4.24 -5.44 -10.26
N TYR A 68 -3.89 -4.25 -9.81
CA TYR A 68 -2.51 -3.82 -9.55
C TYR A 68 -1.99 -4.30 -8.18
N THR A 69 -2.79 -5.05 -7.42
CA THR A 69 -2.37 -5.69 -6.16
C THR A 69 -2.04 -7.16 -6.39
N GLY A 70 -1.48 -7.84 -5.38
CA GLY A 70 -1.08 -9.25 -5.48
C GLY A 70 0.43 -9.42 -5.63
N ASP A 71 0.84 -10.59 -6.08
CA ASP A 71 2.25 -11.01 -6.17
C ASP A 71 2.89 -10.57 -7.48
N TYR A 72 4.08 -9.98 -7.37
CA TYR A 72 4.93 -9.52 -8.46
C TYR A 72 6.41 -9.75 -8.16
N PHE A 73 7.21 -9.90 -9.21
CA PHE A 73 8.64 -9.68 -9.11
C PHE A 73 8.95 -8.21 -9.39
N ASP A 74 9.79 -7.59 -8.57
CA ASP A 74 10.32 -6.27 -8.87
C ASP A 74 11.36 -6.33 -10.01
N GLY A 75 11.89 -5.17 -10.42
CA GLY A 75 12.86 -5.08 -11.52
C GLY A 75 14.21 -5.77 -11.25
N PHE A 76 14.48 -6.17 -10.01
CA PHE A 76 15.67 -6.92 -9.61
C PHE A 76 15.37 -8.40 -9.36
N GLY A 77 14.12 -8.85 -9.56
CA GLY A 77 13.70 -10.23 -9.34
C GLY A 77 13.33 -10.54 -7.89
N ASN A 78 13.16 -9.54 -7.01
CA ASN A 78 12.68 -9.79 -5.64
C ASN A 78 11.17 -9.99 -5.62
N ARG A 79 10.68 -10.86 -4.73
CA ARG A 79 9.25 -11.08 -4.52
C ARG A 79 8.66 -9.91 -3.74
N ILE A 80 7.62 -9.29 -4.29
CA ILE A 80 6.80 -8.29 -3.58
C ILE A 80 5.32 -8.65 -3.72
N THR A 81 4.57 -8.55 -2.63
CA THR A 81 3.11 -8.56 -2.68
C THR A 81 2.61 -7.13 -2.46
N MET A 82 2.01 -6.53 -3.49
CA MET A 82 1.38 -5.21 -3.39
C MET A 82 0.01 -5.33 -2.72
N LEU A 83 -0.20 -4.61 -1.63
CA LEU A 83 -1.45 -4.67 -0.85
C LEU A 83 -2.36 -3.46 -1.10
N ALA A 84 -1.78 -2.27 -1.20
CA ALA A 84 -2.48 -1.01 -1.47
C ALA A 84 -1.58 -0.04 -2.24
N VAL A 85 -2.18 0.76 -3.12
CA VAL A 85 -1.48 1.73 -3.97
C VAL A 85 -2.36 2.95 -4.19
N ALA A 86 -1.85 4.13 -3.85
CA ALA A 86 -2.46 5.42 -4.17
C ALA A 86 -1.98 5.84 -5.57
N ASN A 87 -2.51 5.20 -6.61
CA ASN A 87 -2.04 5.47 -7.97
C ASN A 87 -2.43 6.89 -8.39
N PRO A 88 -1.55 7.60 -9.12
CA PRO A 88 -1.92 8.85 -9.77
C PRO A 88 -3.09 8.66 -10.74
N GLU A 89 -4.01 9.60 -10.75
CA GLU A 89 -5.16 9.64 -11.64
C GLU A 89 -5.44 11.06 -12.13
N GLU A 90 -6.16 11.18 -13.24
CA GLU A 90 -6.71 12.46 -13.66
C GLU A 90 -7.95 12.75 -12.82
N ASN A 91 -7.86 13.74 -11.93
CA ASN A 91 -8.93 14.07 -10.99
C ASN A 91 -9.56 15.45 -11.23
N GLY A 92 -9.12 16.18 -12.26
CA GLY A 92 -9.65 17.49 -12.63
C GLY A 92 -9.31 18.61 -11.65
N ARG A 93 -8.37 18.40 -10.71
CA ARG A 93 -7.96 19.40 -9.72
C ARG A 93 -6.72 20.16 -10.18
N GLU A 94 -6.60 21.40 -9.73
CA GLU A 94 -5.47 22.28 -10.04
C GLU A 94 -4.55 22.49 -8.83
N PRO A 95 -3.22 22.66 -9.02
CA PRO A 95 -2.51 22.57 -10.30
C PRO A 95 -2.38 21.11 -10.78
N VAL A 96 -2.78 20.84 -12.02
CA VAL A 96 -2.80 19.48 -12.63
C VAL A 96 -1.48 18.74 -12.44
N LEU A 97 -0.35 19.44 -12.58
CA LEU A 97 0.99 18.86 -12.48
C LEU A 97 1.25 18.21 -11.12
N GLN A 98 0.64 18.72 -10.04
CA GLN A 98 0.75 18.18 -8.69
C GLN A 98 -0.46 17.31 -8.35
N MET A 99 -1.67 17.75 -8.63
CA MET A 99 -2.88 17.07 -8.16
C MET A 99 -3.09 15.71 -8.83
N ASN A 100 -2.67 15.54 -10.09
CA ASN A 100 -2.72 14.25 -10.78
C ASN A 100 -1.53 13.34 -10.40
N ARG A 101 -0.88 13.54 -9.24
CA ARG A 101 0.27 12.76 -8.76
C ARG A 101 0.04 12.07 -7.41
N ALA A 102 -1.23 11.96 -7.02
CA ALA A 102 -1.65 11.45 -5.71
C ALA A 102 -0.94 12.13 -4.52
N PRO A 103 -0.90 13.48 -4.46
CA PRO A 103 -0.30 14.17 -3.33
C PRO A 103 -1.05 13.86 -2.04
N GLY A 104 -0.33 13.68 -0.95
CA GLY A 104 -0.93 13.27 0.31
C GLY A 104 0.05 13.15 1.45
N PHE A 105 -0.41 12.58 2.55
CA PHE A 105 0.43 12.24 3.69
C PHE A 105 0.07 10.87 4.25
N GLY A 106 1.03 10.27 4.96
CA GLY A 106 0.83 9.00 5.65
C GLY A 106 0.75 9.19 7.16
N LEU A 107 -0.11 8.44 7.83
CA LEU A 107 -0.12 8.32 9.28
C LEU A 107 0.04 6.86 9.70
N VAL A 108 0.81 6.64 10.75
CA VAL A 108 0.90 5.34 11.43
C VAL A 108 0.36 5.50 12.83
N ARG A 109 -0.81 4.93 13.10
CA ARG A 109 -1.44 4.96 14.43
C ARG A 109 -1.20 3.64 15.14
N PHE A 110 -0.41 3.68 16.20
CA PHE A 110 -0.25 2.53 17.08
C PHE A 110 -1.49 2.36 17.95
N GLN A 111 -2.05 1.15 17.99
CA GLN A 111 -3.23 0.79 18.77
C GLN A 111 -2.90 -0.38 19.71
N PRO A 112 -2.14 -0.15 20.82
CA PRO A 112 -1.68 -1.22 21.70
C PRO A 112 -2.82 -2.06 22.28
N GLY A 113 -3.94 -1.44 22.66
CA GLY A 113 -5.13 -2.14 23.16
C GLY A 113 -5.77 -3.09 22.15
N ARG A 114 -5.51 -2.90 20.85
CA ARG A 114 -5.95 -3.79 19.75
C ARG A 114 -4.79 -4.63 19.18
N LYS A 115 -3.59 -4.57 19.78
CA LYS A 115 -2.37 -5.25 19.33
C LYS A 115 -2.10 -5.10 17.83
N ARG A 116 -2.29 -3.89 17.30
CA ARG A 116 -2.08 -3.59 15.87
C ARG A 116 -1.65 -2.14 15.67
N MET A 117 -1.20 -1.83 14.47
CA MET A 117 -1.03 -0.48 13.95
C MET A 117 -1.97 -0.28 12.75
N ALA A 118 -2.46 0.94 12.58
CA ALA A 118 -3.17 1.37 11.38
C ALA A 118 -2.23 2.21 10.52
N LEU A 119 -2.07 1.80 9.27
CA LEU A 119 -1.41 2.56 8.22
C LEU A 119 -2.52 3.31 7.48
N GLU A 120 -2.36 4.61 7.32
CA GLU A 120 -3.33 5.49 6.68
C GLU A 120 -2.62 6.30 5.60
N ALA A 121 -3.26 6.50 4.45
CA ALA A 121 -2.77 7.36 3.38
C ALA A 121 -3.90 8.31 2.97
N TRP A 122 -3.65 9.60 3.12
CA TRP A 122 -4.67 10.65 2.97
C TRP A 122 -4.31 11.55 1.78
N PRO A 123 -5.29 11.89 0.90
CA PRO A 123 -5.09 12.93 -0.11
C PRO A 123 -4.94 14.30 0.55
N THR A 124 -4.30 15.26 -0.12
CA THR A 124 -4.20 16.65 0.40
C THR A 124 -5.48 17.46 0.25
N TRP A 125 -6.51 16.92 -0.41
CA TRP A 125 -7.69 17.68 -0.85
C TRP A 125 -9.02 17.15 -0.31
N GLU A 126 -9.04 16.05 0.46
CA GLU A 126 -10.27 15.53 1.07
C GLU A 126 -10.13 15.49 2.58
N ASP A 127 -11.15 16.02 3.25
CA ASP A 127 -11.35 15.86 4.67
C ASP A 127 -12.32 14.70 4.88
N GLY A 128 -11.81 13.50 5.15
CA GLY A 128 -12.63 12.38 5.63
C GLY A 128 -12.36 11.04 4.97
N ASP A 129 -11.89 11.04 3.72
CA ASP A 129 -11.64 9.81 2.97
C ASP A 129 -10.14 9.60 2.71
N MET A 130 -9.68 8.37 2.94
CA MET A 130 -8.33 7.93 2.59
C MET A 130 -8.27 7.50 1.12
N TYR A 131 -7.06 7.35 0.58
CA TYR A 131 -6.89 6.67 -0.70
C TYR A 131 -7.50 5.25 -0.67
N PRO A 132 -8.06 4.75 -1.79
CA PRO A 132 -8.63 3.40 -1.84
C PRO A 132 -7.65 2.31 -1.38
N GLY A 133 -8.13 1.42 -0.52
CA GLY A 133 -7.33 0.35 0.07
C GLY A 133 -6.73 0.69 1.43
N TRP A 134 -6.88 1.93 1.91
CA TRP A 134 -6.58 2.31 3.30
C TRP A 134 -7.87 2.49 4.12
N PRO A 135 -7.83 2.32 5.46
CA PRO A 135 -6.65 1.98 6.25
C PRO A 135 -6.21 0.52 6.09
N MET A 136 -4.91 0.30 6.13
CA MET A 136 -4.31 -1.04 6.21
C MET A 136 -3.91 -1.32 7.65
N TYR A 137 -4.34 -2.43 8.24
CA TYR A 137 -3.95 -2.80 9.59
C TYR A 137 -2.85 -3.86 9.59
N VAL A 138 -1.83 -3.67 10.43
CA VAL A 138 -0.76 -4.63 10.65
C VAL A 138 -0.74 -5.01 12.14
N SER A 139 -0.81 -6.29 12.44
CA SER A 139 -0.78 -6.80 13.81
C SER A 139 0.57 -6.54 14.49
N ALA A 140 0.61 -6.71 15.81
CA ALA A 140 1.85 -6.70 16.60
C ALA A 140 2.85 -7.81 16.18
N HIS A 141 2.44 -8.75 15.34
CA HIS A 141 3.29 -9.77 14.73
C HIS A 141 3.87 -9.35 13.36
N GLY A 142 3.61 -8.13 12.90
CA GLY A 142 4.11 -7.61 11.63
C GLY A 142 3.38 -8.17 10.40
N ARG A 143 2.15 -8.70 10.58
CA ARG A 143 1.32 -9.32 9.54
C ARG A 143 0.05 -8.49 9.30
N PRO A 144 -0.44 -8.31 8.06
CA PRO A 144 -1.77 -7.75 7.80
C PRO A 144 -2.86 -8.47 8.62
N THR A 145 -3.86 -7.74 9.09
CA THR A 145 -4.98 -8.27 9.89
C THR A 145 -6.24 -7.46 9.67
N GLY A 146 -7.44 -8.04 9.77
CA GLY A 146 -8.71 -7.34 9.55
C GLY A 146 -8.83 -6.68 8.18
N THR A 147 -8.18 -7.24 7.16
CA THR A 147 -8.19 -6.76 5.77
C THR A 147 -8.32 -7.96 4.83
N LEU A 148 -8.57 -7.70 3.54
CA LEU A 148 -8.55 -8.74 2.48
C LEU A 148 -7.24 -9.56 2.43
N TRP A 149 -6.17 -9.05 3.04
CA TRP A 149 -4.84 -9.65 3.04
C TRP A 149 -4.53 -10.48 4.29
N GLU A 150 -5.50 -10.62 5.21
CA GLU A 150 -5.37 -11.49 6.38
C GLU A 150 -5.41 -12.96 5.94
N ARG A 151 -4.29 -13.65 6.08
CA ARG A 151 -4.11 -15.10 5.85
C ARG A 151 -3.07 -15.65 6.82
#